data_AF-A0A225V2F1-F1
#
_entry.id   AF-A0A225V2F1-F1
#
_cell.length_a   1.000
_cell.length_b   1.000
_cell.length_c   1.000
_cell.angle_alpha   90.00
_cell.angle_beta   90.00
_cell.angle_gamma   90.00
#
_symmetry.space_group_name_H-M   'P 1'
#
loop_
_entity.id
_entity.type
_entity.pdbx_description
1 polymer ?
#
loop_
_entity_poly.entity_id
_entity_poly.type
_entity_poly.pdbx_seq_one_letter_code
_entity_poly.pdbx_strand_id
1 'polypeptide(L)'
;MVWHVLDEAAAKGHVDIVELAFGYAKEESYSGPRSSLAMSSAIAGEHIDIVRLLLCSESFDWDNKEENFAEAVKLEQTEIADLIFEEDSRDSHGEHMLLRLAYDGPTNAVEYLYRKGHDGPDLIGRAFVEAACNIDTVDFLLATGRVSSTYFDKALKAATENGSLEAVQNLYNKGRASTQALNKALEEGGIDIVKFFLSY
;
A
#
# COMPACT_ATOMS: atom_id res chain seq x y z
N MET A 1 -14.46 -12.43 23.96
CA MET A 1 -14.83 -13.85 23.73
C MET A 1 -15.22 -14.07 22.28
N VAL A 2 -16.22 -13.33 21.75
CA VAL A 2 -16.66 -13.43 20.34
C VAL A 2 -15.51 -13.22 19.34
N TRP A 3 -14.67 -12.20 19.52
CA TRP A 3 -13.53 -11.91 18.63
C TRP A 3 -12.50 -13.04 18.55
N HIS A 4 -12.12 -13.61 19.70
CA HIS A 4 -11.19 -14.74 19.72
C HIS A 4 -11.79 -15.98 19.04
N VAL A 5 -13.10 -16.22 19.18
CA VAL A 5 -13.78 -17.31 18.47
C VAL A 5 -13.80 -17.04 16.98
N LEU A 6 -14.04 -15.78 16.57
CA LEU A 6 -14.00 -15.37 15.17
C LEU A 6 -12.60 -15.54 14.56
N ASP A 7 -11.55 -15.09 15.25
CA ASP A 7 -10.16 -15.20 14.80
C ASP A 7 -9.75 -16.67 14.63
N GLU A 8 -10.05 -17.53 15.61
CA GLU A 8 -9.75 -18.98 15.54
C GLU A 8 -10.58 -19.67 14.45
N ALA A 9 -11.88 -19.35 14.34
CA ALA A 9 -12.74 -19.90 13.30
C ALA A 9 -12.26 -19.50 11.90
N ALA A 10 -11.83 -18.24 11.73
CA ALA A 10 -11.23 -17.74 10.51
C ALA A 10 -9.92 -18.47 10.19
N ALA A 11 -9.03 -18.65 11.15
CA ALA A 11 -7.78 -19.40 10.97
C ALA A 11 -8.01 -20.87 10.58
N LYS A 12 -9.10 -21.48 11.05
CA LYS A 12 -9.44 -22.90 10.79
C LYS A 12 -10.36 -23.12 9.59
N GLY A 13 -10.88 -22.07 8.97
CA GLY A 13 -11.78 -22.20 7.82
C GLY A 13 -13.22 -22.57 8.19
N HIS A 14 -13.64 -22.31 9.42
CA HIS A 14 -14.99 -22.65 9.89
C HIS A 14 -16.02 -21.56 9.51
N VAL A 15 -16.42 -21.53 8.24
CA VAL A 15 -17.36 -20.53 7.67
C VAL A 15 -18.64 -20.37 8.51
N ASP A 16 -19.30 -21.48 8.87
CA ASP A 16 -20.54 -21.45 9.65
C ASP A 16 -20.38 -20.77 11.03
N ILE A 17 -19.20 -20.92 11.64
CA ILE A 17 -18.89 -20.29 12.94
C ILE A 17 -18.63 -18.79 12.75
N VAL A 18 -17.95 -18.42 11.67
CA VAL A 18 -17.74 -17.01 11.30
C VAL A 18 -19.07 -16.31 11.04
N GLU A 19 -19.98 -16.91 10.25
CA GLU A 19 -21.32 -16.37 10.00
C GLU A 19 -22.12 -16.19 11.30
N LEU A 20 -22.10 -17.21 12.17
CA LEU A 20 -22.79 -17.18 13.45
C LEU A 20 -22.24 -16.06 14.35
N ALA A 21 -20.91 -15.99 14.50
CA ALA A 21 -20.26 -14.97 15.32
C ALA A 21 -20.55 -13.55 14.81
N PHE A 22 -20.63 -13.38 13.50
CA PHE A 22 -20.99 -12.12 12.86
C PHE A 22 -22.44 -11.70 13.15
N GLY A 23 -23.38 -12.64 13.06
CA GLY A 23 -24.79 -12.41 13.41
C GLY A 23 -24.94 -11.91 14.85
N TYR A 24 -24.28 -12.59 15.80
CA TYR A 24 -24.26 -12.17 17.20
C TYR A 24 -23.62 -10.78 17.40
N ALA A 25 -22.49 -10.50 16.76
CA ALA A 25 -21.80 -9.22 16.90
C ALA A 25 -22.65 -8.02 16.43
N LYS A 26 -23.46 -8.21 15.37
CA LYS A 26 -24.36 -7.20 14.83
C LYS A 26 -25.58 -6.95 15.73
N GLU A 27 -26.15 -8.00 16.31
CA GLU A 27 -27.33 -7.90 17.18
C GLU A 27 -27.01 -7.24 18.52
N GLU A 28 -25.86 -7.53 19.11
CA GLU A 28 -25.55 -7.03 20.45
C GLU A 28 -24.97 -5.61 20.48
N SER A 29 -24.86 -4.91 19.34
CA SER A 29 -24.28 -3.55 19.25
C SER A 29 -22.96 -3.44 20.01
N TYR A 30 -22.14 -4.50 20.00
CA TYR A 30 -20.97 -4.60 20.86
C TYR A 30 -19.94 -3.53 20.52
N SER A 31 -19.65 -2.66 21.48
CA SER A 31 -18.69 -1.54 21.39
C SER A 31 -17.27 -1.92 21.84
N GLY A 32 -16.97 -3.21 21.94
CA GLY A 32 -15.65 -3.72 22.34
C GLY A 32 -14.56 -3.42 21.29
N PRO A 33 -13.27 -3.45 21.67
CA PRO A 33 -12.17 -3.04 20.81
C PRO A 33 -12.18 -3.83 19.50
N ARG A 34 -12.21 -3.09 18.39
CA ARG A 34 -12.32 -3.54 16.99
C ARG A 34 -11.01 -4.10 16.44
N SER A 35 -10.26 -4.87 17.22
CA SER A 35 -9.01 -5.49 16.74
C SER A 35 -9.22 -6.98 16.59
N SER A 36 -9.96 -7.38 15.57
CA SER A 36 -10.08 -8.79 15.17
C SER A 36 -9.02 -9.08 14.13
N LEU A 37 -8.31 -10.18 14.29
CA LEU A 37 -7.34 -10.68 13.32
C LEU A 37 -8.00 -11.64 12.33
N ALA A 38 -9.33 -11.64 12.22
CA ALA A 38 -10.05 -12.62 11.41
C ALA A 38 -9.67 -12.56 9.94
N MET A 39 -9.48 -11.34 9.38
CA MET A 39 -9.09 -11.18 7.98
C MET A 39 -7.69 -11.74 7.74
N SER A 40 -6.70 -11.26 8.50
CA SER A 40 -5.32 -11.75 8.40
C SER A 40 -5.20 -13.26 8.71
N SER A 41 -6.01 -13.80 9.63
CA SER A 41 -6.07 -15.24 9.93
C SER A 41 -6.69 -16.06 8.81
N ALA A 42 -7.74 -15.54 8.16
CA ALA A 42 -8.35 -16.17 6.99
C ALA A 42 -7.38 -16.19 5.80
N ILE A 43 -6.68 -15.08 5.56
CA ILE A 43 -5.62 -14.97 4.53
C ILE A 43 -4.50 -15.96 4.84
N ALA A 44 -3.98 -15.98 6.07
CA ALA A 44 -2.94 -16.94 6.48
C ALA A 44 -3.37 -18.41 6.32
N GLY A 45 -4.67 -18.70 6.45
CA GLY A 45 -5.26 -20.02 6.26
C GLY A 45 -5.74 -20.32 4.83
N GLU A 46 -5.64 -19.37 3.88
CA GLU A 46 -6.14 -19.47 2.50
C GLU A 46 -7.68 -19.67 2.41
N HIS A 47 -8.42 -19.17 3.39
CA HIS A 47 -9.87 -19.38 3.48
C HIS A 47 -10.64 -18.29 2.71
N ILE A 48 -10.65 -18.39 1.37
CA ILE A 48 -11.24 -17.37 0.48
C ILE A 48 -12.72 -17.06 0.76
N ASP A 49 -13.52 -18.06 1.14
CA ASP A 49 -14.94 -17.87 1.47
C ASP A 49 -15.12 -16.97 2.70
N ILE A 50 -14.21 -17.09 3.67
CA ILE A 50 -14.18 -16.25 4.87
C ILE A 50 -13.70 -14.84 4.51
N VAL A 51 -12.65 -14.72 3.68
CA VAL A 51 -12.20 -13.40 3.19
C VAL A 51 -13.34 -12.66 2.47
N ARG A 52 -14.07 -13.35 1.60
CA ARG A 52 -15.23 -12.79 0.89
C ARG A 52 -16.31 -12.32 1.86
N LEU A 53 -16.66 -13.15 2.84
CA LEU A 53 -17.64 -12.80 3.86
C LEU A 53 -17.22 -11.55 4.63
N LEU A 54 -15.96 -11.47 5.04
CA LEU A 54 -15.43 -10.34 5.80
C LEU A 54 -15.37 -9.06 4.96
N LEU A 55 -14.99 -9.13 3.68
CA LEU A 55 -14.95 -7.96 2.78
C LEU A 55 -16.34 -7.35 2.53
N CYS A 56 -17.40 -8.16 2.50
CA CYS A 56 -18.77 -7.67 2.29
C CYS A 56 -19.39 -6.99 3.54
N SER A 57 -18.65 -6.89 4.64
CA SER A 57 -19.15 -6.31 5.88
C SER A 57 -18.74 -4.85 6.03
N GLU A 58 -19.70 -3.95 5.81
CA GLU A 58 -19.55 -2.51 6.10
C GLU A 58 -19.51 -2.19 7.61
N SER A 59 -19.85 -3.17 8.46
CA SER A 59 -20.07 -2.93 9.90
C SER A 59 -18.79 -2.91 10.72
N PHE A 60 -17.68 -3.35 10.13
CA PHE A 60 -16.42 -3.55 10.83
C PHE A 60 -15.26 -3.12 9.94
N ASP A 61 -14.32 -2.43 10.57
CA ASP A 61 -13.08 -1.98 9.96
C ASP A 61 -12.11 -3.17 10.00
N TRP A 62 -12.25 -4.10 9.05
CA TRP A 62 -11.50 -5.35 8.99
C TRP A 62 -10.07 -5.11 8.49
N ASP A 63 -9.22 -4.57 9.35
CA ASP A 63 -7.81 -4.30 9.07
C ASP A 63 -7.57 -3.38 7.85
N ASN A 64 -6.32 -2.96 7.70
CA ASN A 64 -5.86 -2.14 6.59
C ASN A 64 -5.90 -2.98 5.27
N LYS A 65 -6.72 -2.57 4.28
CA LYS A 65 -6.90 -3.32 3.01
C LYS A 65 -5.56 -3.50 2.27
N GLU A 66 -4.65 -2.53 2.34
CA GLU A 66 -3.32 -2.56 1.75
C GLU A 66 -2.43 -3.61 2.42
N GLU A 67 -2.53 -3.75 3.75
CA GLU A 67 -1.81 -4.77 4.51
C GLU A 67 -2.33 -6.18 4.18
N ASN A 68 -3.65 -6.35 4.16
CA ASN A 68 -4.30 -7.60 3.78
C ASN A 68 -3.93 -8.01 2.34
N PHE A 69 -3.98 -7.06 1.41
CA PHE A 69 -3.57 -7.27 0.02
C PHE A 69 -2.09 -7.66 -0.06
N ALA A 70 -1.21 -6.93 0.65
CA ALA A 70 0.21 -7.21 0.67
C ALA A 70 0.54 -8.60 1.26
N GLU A 71 -0.14 -9.03 2.32
CA GLU A 71 0.03 -10.35 2.91
C GLU A 71 -0.43 -11.44 1.94
N ALA A 72 -1.57 -11.27 1.27
CA ALA A 72 -2.03 -12.22 0.25
C ALA A 72 -1.04 -12.33 -0.92
N VAL A 73 -0.46 -11.21 -1.39
CA VAL A 73 0.58 -11.22 -2.42
C VAL A 73 1.84 -11.94 -1.93
N LYS A 74 2.27 -11.70 -0.69
CA LYS A 74 3.44 -12.34 -0.07
C LYS A 74 3.25 -13.85 0.10
N LEU A 75 2.03 -14.30 0.35
CA LEU A 75 1.65 -15.72 0.43
C LEU A 75 1.34 -16.34 -0.94
N GLU A 76 1.51 -15.61 -2.04
CA GLU A 76 1.21 -16.04 -3.41
C GLU A 76 -0.27 -16.42 -3.66
N GLN A 77 -1.19 -15.90 -2.83
CA GLN A 77 -2.63 -16.16 -2.91
C GLN A 77 -3.31 -15.21 -3.89
N THR A 78 -3.11 -15.44 -5.19
CA THR A 78 -3.53 -14.49 -6.23
C THR A 78 -5.04 -14.25 -6.26
N GLU A 79 -5.86 -15.27 -5.99
CA GLU A 79 -7.33 -15.12 -5.98
C GLU A 79 -7.80 -14.23 -4.84
N ILE A 80 -7.17 -14.35 -3.66
CA ILE A 80 -7.46 -13.51 -2.49
C ILE A 80 -6.97 -12.07 -2.73
N ALA A 81 -5.76 -11.90 -3.28
CA ALA A 81 -5.22 -10.58 -3.62
C ALA A 81 -6.12 -9.85 -4.64
N ASP A 82 -6.52 -10.55 -5.71
CA ASP A 82 -7.41 -10.00 -6.74
C ASP A 82 -8.78 -9.63 -6.13
N LEU A 83 -9.34 -10.47 -5.26
CA LEU A 83 -10.59 -10.20 -4.56
C LEU A 83 -10.51 -8.94 -3.69
N ILE A 84 -9.46 -8.79 -2.87
CA ILE A 84 -9.26 -7.62 -2.02
C ILE A 84 -9.13 -6.35 -2.86
N PHE A 85 -8.37 -6.40 -3.97
CA PHE A 85 -8.19 -5.27 -4.87
C PHE A 85 -9.49 -4.85 -5.56
N GLU A 86 -10.31 -5.80 -5.99
CA GLU A 86 -11.60 -5.51 -6.62
C GLU A 86 -12.56 -4.81 -5.67
N GLU A 87 -12.63 -5.25 -4.40
CA GLU A 87 -13.48 -4.61 -3.40
C GLU A 87 -12.96 -3.21 -3.04
N ASP A 88 -11.65 -3.03 -2.86
CA ASP A 88 -11.06 -1.70 -2.69
C ASP A 88 -11.37 -0.77 -3.86
N SER A 89 -11.29 -1.27 -5.10
CA SER A 89 -11.58 -0.46 -6.29
C SER A 89 -13.03 0.01 -6.37
N ARG A 90 -13.98 -0.70 -5.73
CA ARG A 90 -15.39 -0.28 -5.62
C ARG A 90 -15.59 0.79 -4.55
N ASP A 91 -14.80 0.74 -3.48
CA ASP A 91 -14.96 1.58 -2.28
C ASP A 91 -14.04 2.82 -2.21
N SER A 92 -12.95 2.85 -2.98
CA SER A 92 -11.76 3.69 -2.73
C SER A 92 -11.92 5.22 -2.88
N HIS A 93 -13.13 5.76 -3.02
CA HIS A 93 -13.43 7.21 -3.09
C HIS A 93 -12.52 8.02 -4.04
N GLY A 94 -11.83 7.36 -4.98
CA GLY A 94 -10.96 7.98 -5.99
C GLY A 94 -9.45 7.80 -5.78
N GLU A 95 -8.95 7.19 -4.69
CA GLU A 95 -7.52 6.94 -4.50
C GLU A 95 -7.13 5.48 -4.78
N HIS A 96 -6.37 5.28 -5.87
CA HIS A 96 -5.99 3.96 -6.36
C HIS A 96 -4.98 3.26 -5.41
N MET A 97 -5.23 2.00 -5.05
CA MET A 97 -4.38 1.21 -4.13
C MET A 97 -2.88 1.25 -4.46
N LEU A 98 -2.52 1.19 -5.75
CA LEU A 98 -1.12 1.33 -6.20
C LEU A 98 -0.41 2.59 -5.65
N LEU A 99 -1.12 3.71 -5.47
CA LEU A 99 -0.54 4.93 -4.90
C LEU A 99 -0.28 4.80 -3.39
N ARG A 100 -1.25 4.23 -2.66
CA ARG A 100 -1.15 3.97 -1.23
C ARG A 100 -0.03 2.97 -0.92
N LEU A 101 0.07 1.90 -1.71
CA LEU A 101 1.17 0.93 -1.64
C LEU A 101 2.52 1.54 -2.04
N ALA A 102 2.55 2.50 -2.97
CA ALA A 102 3.79 3.15 -3.35
C ALA A 102 4.38 3.99 -2.22
N TYR A 103 3.52 4.64 -1.44
CA TYR A 103 3.90 5.49 -0.31
C TYR A 103 4.57 4.70 0.83
N ASP A 104 3.94 3.64 1.34
CA ASP A 104 4.40 2.91 2.54
C ASP A 104 4.22 1.37 2.44
N GLY A 105 3.76 0.87 1.29
CA GLY A 105 3.57 -0.55 1.07
C GLY A 105 4.84 -1.29 0.64
N PRO A 106 4.81 -2.63 0.69
CA PRO A 106 5.93 -3.43 0.24
C PRO A 106 5.99 -3.44 -1.30
N THR A 107 7.20 -3.35 -1.84
CA THR A 107 7.43 -3.22 -3.28
C THR A 107 6.84 -4.38 -4.08
N ASN A 108 6.84 -5.61 -3.56
CA ASN A 108 6.25 -6.78 -4.23
C ASN A 108 4.73 -6.62 -4.50
N ALA A 109 3.99 -5.91 -3.65
CA ALA A 109 2.58 -5.59 -3.86
C ALA A 109 2.38 -4.56 -4.97
N VAL A 110 3.26 -3.56 -5.06
CA VAL A 110 3.31 -2.60 -6.19
C VAL A 110 3.62 -3.34 -7.50
N GLU A 111 4.62 -4.23 -7.47
CA GLU A 111 4.98 -5.06 -8.63
C GLU A 111 3.83 -5.96 -9.07
N TYR A 112 3.10 -6.55 -8.13
CA TYR A 112 1.95 -7.40 -8.42
C TYR A 112 0.89 -6.63 -9.21
N LEU A 113 0.48 -5.45 -8.71
CA LEU A 113 -0.51 -4.61 -9.38
C LEU A 113 -0.03 -4.18 -10.78
N TYR A 114 1.25 -3.82 -10.92
CA TYR A 114 1.83 -3.52 -12.23
C TYR A 114 1.74 -4.69 -13.20
N ARG A 115 2.14 -5.90 -12.76
CA ARG A 115 2.09 -7.12 -13.61
C ARG A 115 0.67 -7.52 -14.00
N LYS A 116 -0.32 -7.19 -13.19
CA LYS A 116 -1.76 -7.39 -13.47
C LYS A 116 -2.36 -6.33 -14.39
N GLY A 117 -1.60 -5.31 -14.79
CA GLY A 117 -2.07 -4.23 -15.66
C GLY A 117 -2.88 -3.17 -14.94
N HIS A 118 -2.75 -3.05 -13.61
CA HIS A 118 -3.32 -1.96 -12.81
C HIS A 118 -2.40 -0.73 -12.82
N ASP A 119 -1.94 -0.35 -14.01
CA ASP A 119 -0.87 0.61 -14.27
C ASP A 119 -1.31 1.71 -15.24
N GLY A 120 -2.52 2.23 -15.01
CA GLY A 120 -3.22 3.20 -15.86
C GLY A 120 -2.39 4.41 -16.30
N PRO A 121 -2.90 5.21 -17.26
CA PRO A 121 -2.19 6.39 -17.74
C PRO A 121 -1.84 7.31 -16.56
N ASP A 122 -0.61 7.83 -16.56
CA ASP A 122 -0.04 8.66 -15.48
C ASP A 122 0.14 7.99 -14.11
N LEU A 123 -0.40 6.79 -13.88
CA LEU A 123 -0.43 6.17 -12.56
C LEU A 123 0.97 5.81 -12.08
N ILE A 124 1.83 5.29 -12.96
CA ILE A 124 3.24 5.00 -12.63
C ILE A 124 4.01 6.26 -12.27
N GLY A 125 3.75 7.37 -12.96
CA GLY A 125 4.37 8.65 -12.65
C GLY A 125 3.94 9.18 -11.28
N ARG A 126 2.64 9.08 -10.96
CA ARG A 126 2.10 9.46 -9.65
C ARG A 126 2.64 8.56 -8.53
N ALA A 127 2.61 7.25 -8.73
CA ALA A 127 3.18 6.28 -7.79
C ALA A 127 4.66 6.55 -7.54
N PHE A 128 5.41 6.95 -8.56
CA PHE A 128 6.82 7.32 -8.41
C PHE A 128 7.02 8.53 -7.49
N VAL A 129 6.09 9.48 -7.50
CA VAL A 129 6.10 10.63 -6.58
C VAL A 129 5.74 10.20 -5.17
N GLU A 130 4.71 9.36 -5.00
CA GLU A 130 4.33 8.84 -3.68
C GLU A 130 5.45 7.99 -3.07
N ALA A 131 6.11 7.17 -3.89
CA ALA A 131 7.24 6.34 -3.49
C ALA A 131 8.53 7.10 -3.23
N ALA A 132 8.56 8.44 -3.29
CA ALA A 132 9.82 9.20 -3.24
C ALA A 132 10.75 8.81 -2.07
N CYS A 133 10.21 8.35 -0.95
CA CYS A 133 10.96 7.87 0.21
C CYS A 133 11.07 6.33 0.33
N ASN A 134 10.40 5.58 -0.52
CA ASN A 134 10.48 4.11 -0.62
C ASN A 134 11.43 3.73 -1.77
N ILE A 135 12.71 3.56 -1.43
CA ILE A 135 13.80 3.39 -2.41
C ILE A 135 13.60 2.19 -3.33
N ASP A 136 13.20 1.05 -2.79
CA ASP A 136 12.99 -0.18 -3.57
C ASP A 136 11.85 0.02 -4.59
N THR A 137 10.77 0.67 -4.17
CA THR A 137 9.65 1.01 -5.05
C THR A 137 10.03 2.07 -6.09
N VAL A 138 10.85 3.06 -5.75
CA VAL A 138 11.43 4.03 -6.71
C VAL A 138 12.23 3.31 -7.78
N ASP A 139 13.09 2.38 -7.39
CA ASP A 139 13.94 1.64 -8.32
C ASP A 139 13.13 0.76 -9.26
N PHE A 140 12.12 0.06 -8.73
CA PHE A 140 11.18 -0.70 -9.54
C PHE A 140 10.41 0.20 -10.53
N LEU A 141 9.78 1.26 -10.05
CA LEU A 141 8.96 2.15 -10.89
C LEU A 141 9.80 2.85 -11.96
N LEU A 142 11.05 3.21 -11.65
CA LEU A 142 11.99 3.78 -12.62
C LEU A 142 12.35 2.77 -13.72
N ALA A 143 12.54 1.49 -13.35
CA ALA A 143 12.88 0.41 -14.28
C ALA A 143 11.76 0.11 -15.29
N THR A 144 10.51 0.50 -15.01
CA THR A 144 9.41 0.40 -15.99
C THR A 144 9.64 1.28 -17.24
N GLY A 145 10.54 2.28 -17.17
CA GLY A 145 10.80 3.22 -18.25
C GLY A 145 9.68 4.24 -18.50
N ARG A 146 8.63 4.25 -17.67
CA ARG A 146 7.43 5.09 -17.85
C ARG A 146 7.44 6.38 -17.03
N VAL A 147 8.45 6.58 -16.20
CA VAL A 147 8.63 7.80 -15.39
C VAL A 147 9.18 8.91 -16.29
N SER A 148 8.42 10.00 -16.46
CA SER A 148 8.86 11.20 -17.18
C SER A 148 9.78 12.07 -16.32
N SER A 149 10.53 13.00 -16.93
CA SER A 149 11.32 13.98 -16.18
C SER A 149 10.46 14.83 -15.24
N THR A 150 9.23 15.16 -15.63
CA THR A 150 8.30 15.91 -14.78
C THR A 150 7.92 15.16 -13.51
N TYR A 151 7.68 13.85 -13.59
CA TYR A 151 7.43 13.04 -12.39
C TYR A 151 8.70 12.82 -11.58
N PHE A 152 9.84 12.71 -12.24
CA PHE A 152 11.14 12.61 -11.57
C PHE A 152 11.44 13.84 -10.69
N ASP A 153 11.26 15.04 -11.26
CA ASP A 153 11.46 16.30 -10.56
C ASP A 153 10.47 16.46 -9.39
N LYS A 154 9.22 16.00 -9.55
CA LYS A 154 8.22 15.99 -8.47
C LYS A 154 8.61 15.05 -7.34
N ALA A 155 9.14 13.87 -7.64
CA ALA A 155 9.61 12.94 -6.61
C ALA A 155 10.81 13.49 -5.84
N LEU A 156 11.76 14.15 -6.52
CA LEU A 156 12.88 14.83 -5.85
C LEU A 156 12.38 15.92 -4.91
N LYS A 157 11.38 16.71 -5.36
CA LYS A 157 10.73 17.70 -4.52
C LYS A 157 10.08 17.06 -3.30
N ALA A 158 9.30 15.99 -3.47
CA ALA A 158 8.63 15.28 -2.38
C ALA A 158 9.63 14.71 -1.35
N ALA A 159 10.71 14.06 -1.81
CA ALA A 159 11.79 13.58 -0.94
C ALA A 159 12.44 14.72 -0.14
N THR A 160 12.61 15.88 -0.77
CA THR A 160 13.16 17.09 -0.14
C THR A 160 12.22 17.68 0.90
N GLU A 161 10.92 17.78 0.59
CA GLU A 161 9.87 18.28 1.49
C GLU A 161 9.69 17.36 2.71
N ASN A 162 9.88 16.05 2.54
CA ASN A 162 9.94 15.08 3.62
C ASN A 162 11.24 15.14 4.44
N GLY A 163 12.25 15.89 3.98
CA GLY A 163 13.56 15.98 4.64
C GLY A 163 14.38 14.68 4.58
N SER A 164 14.03 13.74 3.70
CA SER A 164 14.72 12.46 3.59
C SER A 164 16.00 12.60 2.76
N LEU A 165 17.13 12.81 3.45
CA LEU A 165 18.44 12.91 2.80
C LEU A 165 18.76 11.66 1.96
N GLU A 166 18.45 10.48 2.47
CA GLU A 166 18.71 9.21 1.78
C GLU A 166 17.94 9.12 0.45
N ALA A 167 16.66 9.48 0.46
CA ALA A 167 15.84 9.54 -0.75
C ALA A 167 16.36 10.57 -1.76
N VAL A 168 16.75 11.75 -1.29
CA VAL A 168 17.35 12.79 -2.15
C VAL A 168 18.66 12.31 -2.77
N GLN A 169 19.54 11.67 -1.99
CA GLN A 169 20.78 11.08 -2.48
C GLN A 169 20.52 10.00 -3.52
N ASN A 170 19.55 9.10 -3.26
CA ASN A 170 19.16 8.07 -4.20
C ASN A 170 18.71 8.68 -5.53
N LEU A 171 17.76 9.61 -5.52
CA LEU A 171 17.23 10.27 -6.71
C LEU A 171 18.29 11.09 -7.44
N TYR A 172 19.16 11.80 -6.72
CA TYR A 172 20.29 12.53 -7.32
C TYR A 172 21.22 11.60 -8.09
N ASN A 173 21.58 10.45 -7.50
CA ASN A 173 22.49 9.48 -8.11
C ASN A 173 21.92 8.81 -9.37
N LYS A 174 20.59 8.82 -9.56
CA LYS A 174 19.99 8.35 -10.82
C LYS A 174 20.23 9.32 -11.99
N GLY A 175 20.64 10.56 -11.73
CA GLY A 175 21.09 11.52 -12.74
C GLY A 175 20.00 12.03 -13.69
N ARG A 176 18.73 11.96 -13.29
CA ARG A 176 17.58 12.34 -14.13
C ARG A 176 16.88 13.64 -13.71
N ALA A 177 17.28 14.22 -12.57
CA ALA A 177 16.72 15.47 -12.07
C ALA A 177 17.13 16.66 -12.94
N SER A 178 16.19 17.56 -13.21
CA SER A 178 16.50 18.82 -13.89
C SER A 178 17.27 19.78 -12.99
N THR A 179 18.02 20.70 -13.59
CA THR A 179 18.69 21.78 -12.85
C THR A 179 17.71 22.62 -12.04
N GLN A 180 16.49 22.82 -12.55
CA GLN A 180 15.45 23.56 -11.83
C GLN A 180 15.02 22.80 -10.56
N ALA A 181 14.84 21.48 -10.63
CA ALA A 181 14.48 20.68 -9.48
C ALA A 181 15.61 20.63 -8.44
N LEU A 182 16.87 20.53 -8.88
CA LEU A 182 18.04 20.60 -8.00
C LEU A 182 18.16 21.95 -7.28
N ASN A 183 17.99 23.07 -8.01
CA ASN A 183 18.00 24.41 -7.41
C ASN A 183 16.88 24.56 -6.39
N LYS A 184 15.68 24.05 -6.69
CA LYS A 184 14.57 24.07 -5.75
C LYS A 184 14.87 23.25 -4.49
N ALA A 185 15.50 22.09 -4.64
CA ALA A 185 15.89 21.27 -3.50
C ALA A 185 16.97 21.94 -2.63
N LEU A 186 17.85 22.76 -3.22
CA LEU A 186 18.80 23.61 -2.49
C LEU A 186 18.11 24.75 -1.72
N GLU A 187 17.05 25.34 -2.28
CA GLU A 187 16.30 26.44 -1.66
C GLU A 187 15.40 25.98 -0.51
N GLU A 188 14.75 24.81 -0.68
CA GLU A 188 13.74 24.29 0.25
C GLU A 188 14.28 23.20 1.18
N GLY A 189 15.44 22.62 0.86
CA GLY A 189 16.03 21.52 1.61
C GLY A 189 16.54 21.89 2.99
N GLY A 190 16.47 20.93 3.92
CA GLY A 190 17.13 21.04 5.21
C GLY A 190 18.65 21.17 5.09
N ILE A 191 19.30 21.61 6.18
CA ILE A 191 20.76 21.86 6.21
C ILE A 191 21.58 20.68 5.66
N ASP A 192 21.18 19.45 5.96
CA ASP A 192 21.93 18.27 5.54
C ASP A 192 21.79 17.98 4.03
N ILE A 193 20.62 18.26 3.45
CA ILE A 193 20.39 18.18 2.00
C ILE A 193 21.20 19.27 1.28
N VAL A 194 21.20 20.49 1.79
CA VAL A 194 21.99 21.59 1.21
C VAL A 194 23.48 21.31 1.29
N LYS A 195 23.96 20.83 2.43
CA LYS A 195 25.37 20.40 2.58
C LYS A 195 25.71 19.32 1.58
N PHE A 196 24.86 18.30 1.41
CA PHE A 196 25.07 17.25 0.43
C PHE A 196 25.26 17.82 -0.97
N PHE A 197 24.38 18.71 -1.44
CA PHE A 197 24.51 19.31 -2.76
C PHE A 197 25.75 20.21 -2.92
N LEU A 198 26.21 20.90 -1.87
CA LEU A 198 27.43 21.73 -1.90
C LEU A 198 28.73 20.92 -1.77
N SER A 199 28.62 19.63 -1.44
CA SER A 199 29.77 18.73 -1.31
C SER A 199 30.24 18.15 -2.66
N TYR A 200 29.51 18.42 -3.73
CA TYR A 200 29.76 18.01 -5.12
C TYR A 200 29.84 19.24 -6.03
#